data_AF-A0A1I0WAJ1-F1
#
_entry.id   AF-A0A1I0WAJ1-F1
#
_cell.length_a   1.000
_cell.length_b   1.000
_cell.length_c   1.000
_cell.angle_alpha   90.00
_cell.angle_beta   90.00
_cell.angle_gamma   90.00
#
_symmetry.space_group_name_H-M   'P 1'
#
loop_
_entity.id
_entity.type
_entity.pdbx_description
1 polymer ?
#
loop_
_entity_poly.entity_id
_entity_poly.type
_entity_poly.pdbx_seq_one_letter_code
_entity_poly.pdbx_strand_id
1 'polypeptide(L)'
;MSLKLIEALDRIRDGVPVIYSDVDAIWRQDPIAQILTLDVDFAFQPASFPQSTKQAWGFSVCTGFFFMRPCAAVETLLHAAVERFDGSDQRTINEVLLSDFDVDWAERPAGWRRCSLEGGWTAPILGECRKTGLRLAALPHS
;
A
#
# COMPACT_ATOMS: atom_id res chain seq x y z
N MET A 1 -13.85 -13.42 1.10
CA MET A 1 -12.49 -13.69 1.59
C MET A 1 -11.49 -13.37 0.50
N SER A 2 -10.33 -12.78 0.81
CA SER A 2 -9.27 -12.51 -0.17
C SER A 2 -8.10 -13.46 0.04
N LEU A 3 -7.82 -14.32 -0.96
CA LEU A 3 -6.71 -15.27 -0.89
C LEU A 3 -5.35 -14.54 -0.75
N LYS A 4 -5.18 -13.41 -1.45
CA LYS A 4 -3.94 -12.66 -1.39
C LYS A 4 -3.66 -12.03 -0.02
N LEU A 5 -4.69 -11.58 0.69
CA LEU A 5 -4.52 -11.03 2.04
C LEU A 5 -4.18 -12.14 3.05
N ILE A 6 -4.79 -13.32 2.90
CA ILE A 6 -4.52 -14.47 3.77
C ILE A 6 -3.10 -14.97 3.57
N GLU A 7 -2.72 -15.21 2.32
CA GLU A 7 -1.36 -15.65 2.02
C GLU A 7 -0.32 -14.63 2.50
N ALA A 8 -0.57 -13.33 2.30
CA ALA A 8 0.32 -12.30 2.81
C ALA A 8 0.42 -12.34 4.35
N LEU A 9 -0.71 -12.50 5.06
CA LEU A 9 -0.72 -12.58 6.52
C LEU A 9 0.08 -13.79 7.03
N ASP A 10 -0.10 -14.95 6.41
CA ASP A 10 0.60 -16.17 6.79
C ASP A 10 2.12 -16.04 6.58
N ARG A 11 2.56 -15.49 5.44
CA ARG A 11 3.99 -15.23 5.20
C ARG A 11 4.59 -14.23 6.18
N ILE A 12 3.85 -13.17 6.50
CA ILE A 12 4.29 -12.16 7.46
C ILE A 12 4.45 -12.77 8.86
N ARG A 13 3.53 -13.65 9.27
CA ARG A 13 3.62 -14.41 10.53
C ARG A 13 4.81 -15.36 10.58
N ASP A 14 5.16 -15.95 9.43
CA ASP A 14 6.35 -16.79 9.29
C ASP A 14 7.67 -15.98 9.24
N GLY A 15 7.61 -14.65 9.32
CA GLY A 15 8.79 -13.79 9.23
C GLY A 15 9.34 -13.68 7.81
N VAL A 16 8.52 -13.94 6.79
CA VAL A 16 8.91 -13.91 5.37
C VAL A 16 8.37 -12.64 4.70
N PRO A 17 9.23 -11.78 4.11
CA PRO A 17 8.77 -10.62 3.36
C PRO A 17 7.97 -11.03 2.13
N VAL A 18 6.95 -10.25 1.80
CA VAL A 18 6.05 -10.50 0.68
C VAL A 18 6.29 -9.45 -0.40
N ILE A 19 6.52 -9.90 -1.63
CA ILE A 19 6.29 -9.10 -2.83
C ILE A 19 5.14 -9.77 -3.57
N TYR A 20 4.10 -8.99 -3.84
CA TYR A 20 2.92 -9.44 -4.55
C TYR A 20 2.71 -8.63 -5.83
N SER A 21 2.29 -9.32 -6.88
CA SER A 21 1.86 -8.71 -8.14
C SER A 21 0.69 -9.51 -8.68
N ASP A 22 -0.40 -8.83 -9.04
CA ASP A 22 -1.45 -9.43 -9.85
C ASP A 22 -0.86 -9.89 -11.20
N VAL A 23 -1.45 -10.92 -11.79
CA VAL A 23 -0.97 -11.52 -13.05
C VAL A 23 -1.11 -10.55 -14.24
N ASP A 24 -2.03 -9.59 -14.14
CA ASP A 24 -2.28 -8.55 -15.13
C ASP A 24 -1.55 -7.22 -14.80
N ALA A 25 -0.80 -7.17 -13.70
CA ALA A 25 0.05 -6.02 -13.38
C ALA A 25 1.34 -6.06 -14.21
N ILE A 26 1.46 -5.12 -15.16
CA ILE A 26 2.61 -5.02 -16.06
C ILE A 26 3.72 -4.18 -15.43
N TRP A 27 4.89 -4.78 -15.23
CA TRP A 27 6.07 -4.06 -14.76
C TRP A 27 6.78 -3.38 -15.92
N ARG A 28 6.74 -2.04 -15.94
CA ARG A 28 7.47 -1.25 -16.95
C ARG A 28 8.95 -1.07 -16.62
N GLN A 29 9.29 -1.25 -15.35
CA GLN A 29 10.63 -1.18 -14.78
C GLN A 29 10.71 -2.23 -13.67
N ASP A 30 11.91 -2.68 -13.31
CA ASP A 30 12.10 -3.60 -12.18
C ASP A 30 11.79 -2.90 -10.85
N PRO A 31 10.67 -3.22 -10.16
CA PRO A 31 10.31 -2.55 -8.92
C PRO A 31 11.12 -3.08 -7.72
N ILE A 32 11.77 -4.25 -7.84
CA ILE A 32 12.46 -4.91 -6.73
C ILE A 32 13.70 -4.10 -6.34
N ALA A 33 14.50 -3.70 -7.33
CA ALA A 33 15.70 -2.89 -7.10
C ALA A 33 15.36 -1.61 -6.31
N GLN A 34 14.24 -0.98 -6.63
CA GLN A 34 13.78 0.20 -5.90
C GLN A 34 13.34 -0.14 -4.48
N ILE A 35 12.47 -1.14 -4.30
CA ILE A 35 11.96 -1.55 -2.98
C ILE A 35 13.10 -1.88 -2.02
N LEU A 36 14.14 -2.59 -2.49
CA LEU A 36 15.28 -2.99 -1.66
C LEU A 36 16.09 -1.79 -1.12
N THR A 37 15.99 -0.63 -1.75
CA THR A 37 16.64 0.61 -1.26
C THR A 37 15.81 1.38 -0.25
N LEU A 38 14.53 1.02 -0.08
CA LEU A 38 13.62 1.71 0.82
C LEU A 38 13.63 1.06 2.20
N ASP A 39 13.83 1.88 3.23
CA ASP A 39 13.64 1.46 4.61
C ASP A 39 12.19 1.69 5.06
N VAL A 40 11.28 0.91 4.46
CA VAL A 40 9.85 0.94 4.76
C VAL A 40 9.31 -0.46 5.00
N ASP A 41 8.18 -0.53 5.69
CA ASP A 41 7.53 -1.79 6.06
C ASP A 41 6.41 -2.17 5.09
N PHE A 42 5.83 -1.18 4.40
CA PHE A 42 4.81 -1.41 3.36
C PHE A 42 5.02 -0.45 2.18
N ALA A 43 5.38 -0.98 1.00
CA ALA A 43 5.44 -0.22 -0.24
C ALA A 43 4.36 -0.68 -1.23
N PHE A 44 3.79 0.25 -1.99
CA PHE A 44 2.70 -0.05 -2.93
C PHE A 44 2.71 0.88 -4.14
N GLN A 45 2.10 0.43 -5.24
CA GLN A 45 1.77 1.33 -6.34
C GLN A 45 0.60 2.24 -5.93
N PRO A 46 0.65 3.56 -6.19
CA PRO A 46 -0.47 4.44 -5.91
C PRO A 46 -1.62 4.22 -6.91
N ALA A 47 -2.84 4.50 -6.48
CA ALA A 47 -4.05 4.42 -7.30
C ALA A 47 -5.04 5.57 -6.99
N SER A 48 -6.19 5.52 -7.64
CA SER A 48 -7.29 6.48 -7.48
C SER A 48 -8.54 5.92 -6.78
N PHE A 49 -8.53 4.65 -6.38
CA PHE A 49 -9.66 3.97 -5.71
C PHE A 49 -9.22 3.36 -4.38
N PRO A 50 -9.97 3.51 -3.27
CA PRO A 50 -11.26 4.18 -3.15
C PRO A 50 -11.16 5.71 -3.10
N GLN A 51 -12.31 6.37 -3.30
CA GLN A 51 -12.40 7.83 -3.33
C GLN A 51 -12.09 8.47 -1.96
N SER A 52 -12.38 7.78 -0.85
CA SER A 52 -12.15 8.25 0.51
C SER A 52 -10.68 8.53 0.80
N THR A 53 -9.80 7.54 0.56
CA THR A 53 -8.35 7.71 0.76
C THR A 53 -7.75 8.64 -0.27
N LYS A 54 -8.22 8.60 -1.53
CA LYS A 54 -7.84 9.58 -2.54
C LYS A 54 -8.11 11.01 -2.09
N GLN A 55 -9.25 11.29 -1.47
CA GLN A 55 -9.56 12.63 -0.94
C GLN A 55 -8.69 12.99 0.27
N ALA A 56 -8.35 12.02 1.12
CA ALA A 56 -7.58 12.26 2.33
C ALA A 56 -6.07 12.47 2.07
N TRP A 57 -5.49 11.67 1.17
CA TRP A 57 -4.04 11.59 0.96
C TRP A 57 -3.61 12.10 -0.41
N GLY A 58 -4.57 12.39 -1.29
CA GLY A 58 -4.28 12.70 -2.67
C GLY A 58 -4.04 11.46 -3.53
N PHE A 59 -4.08 10.24 -2.99
CA PHE A 59 -3.98 8.96 -3.71
C PHE A 59 -4.56 7.84 -2.83
N SER A 60 -4.62 6.63 -3.35
CA SER A 60 -4.97 5.43 -2.59
C SER A 60 -3.88 4.36 -2.74
N VAL A 61 -3.92 3.36 -1.87
CA VAL A 61 -3.11 2.14 -2.01
C VAL A 61 -3.66 1.30 -3.15
N CYS A 62 -2.84 0.91 -4.13
CA CYS A 62 -3.14 -0.17 -5.06
C CYS A 62 -2.68 -1.49 -4.46
N THR A 63 -3.52 -2.51 -4.52
CA THR A 63 -3.20 -3.85 -4.01
C THR A 63 -2.89 -4.85 -5.14
N GLY A 64 -2.75 -4.37 -6.38
CA GLY A 64 -2.28 -5.18 -7.51
C GLY A 64 -0.76 -5.25 -7.62
N PHE A 65 -0.04 -4.39 -6.90
CA PHE A 65 1.38 -4.57 -6.65
C PHE A 65 1.76 -3.98 -5.29
N PHE A 66 2.38 -4.78 -4.43
CA PHE A 66 2.89 -4.31 -3.15
C PHE A 66 4.06 -5.13 -2.61
N PHE A 67 4.78 -4.52 -1.67
CA PHE A 67 5.78 -5.16 -0.83
C PHE A 67 5.44 -4.95 0.65
N MET A 68 5.61 -5.98 1.46
CA MET A 68 5.45 -5.91 2.90
C MET A 68 6.61 -6.61 3.62
N ARG A 69 7.19 -5.93 4.60
CA ARG A 69 8.21 -6.45 5.51
C ARG A 69 7.55 -7.06 6.74
N PRO A 70 8.04 -8.20 7.28
CA PRO A 70 7.52 -8.77 8.49
C PRO A 70 7.78 -7.84 9.69
N CYS A 71 6.72 -7.29 10.25
CA CYS A 71 6.74 -6.58 11.52
C CYS A 71 5.34 -6.60 12.15
N ALA A 72 5.27 -6.32 13.45
CA ALA A 72 4.02 -6.34 14.19
C ALA A 72 2.96 -5.39 13.61
N ALA A 73 3.37 -4.24 13.06
CA ALA A 73 2.45 -3.27 12.49
C ALA A 73 1.83 -3.75 11.17
N VAL A 74 2.62 -4.43 10.33
CA VAL A 74 2.12 -5.06 9.09
C VAL A 74 1.21 -6.24 9.40
N GLU A 75 1.57 -7.09 10.37
CA GLU A 75 0.69 -8.17 10.81
C GLU A 75 -0.65 -7.62 11.31
N THR A 76 -0.63 -6.57 12.14
CA THR A 76 -1.84 -5.90 12.64
C THR A 76 -2.70 -5.38 11.49
N LEU A 77 -2.09 -4.75 10.48
CA LEU A 77 -2.80 -4.24 9.30
C LEU A 77 -3.47 -5.39 8.53
N LEU A 78 -2.71 -6.45 8.22
CA LEU A 78 -3.21 -7.58 7.45
C LEU A 78 -4.29 -8.36 8.19
N HIS A 79 -4.10 -8.62 9.49
CA HIS A 79 -5.10 -9.26 10.34
C HIS A 79 -6.43 -8.49 10.26
N ALA A 80 -6.37 -7.19 10.50
CA ALA A 80 -7.56 -6.36 10.55
C ALA A 80 -8.21 -6.17 9.17
N ALA A 81 -7.44 -6.25 8.08
CA ALA A 81 -7.96 -6.28 6.72
C ALA A 81 -8.59 -7.64 6.35
N VAL A 82 -8.04 -8.76 6.82
CA VAL A 82 -8.64 -10.09 6.63
C VAL A 82 -9.99 -10.19 7.35
N GLU A 83 -10.05 -9.73 8.60
CA GLU A 83 -11.29 -9.75 9.40
C GLU A 83 -12.41 -8.88 8.82
N ARG A 84 -12.06 -7.73 8.23
CA ARG A 84 -13.01 -6.74 7.70
C ARG A 84 -13.19 -6.81 6.19
N PHE A 85 -12.72 -7.88 5.55
CA PHE A 85 -12.77 -8.00 4.10
C PHE A 85 -14.18 -7.84 3.54
N ASP A 86 -14.38 -6.83 2.69
CA ASP A 86 -15.70 -6.42 2.19
C ASP A 86 -16.00 -6.89 0.75
N GLY A 87 -15.10 -7.68 0.15
CA GLY A 87 -15.16 -8.05 -1.27
C GLY A 87 -14.11 -7.34 -2.12
N SER A 88 -13.47 -6.29 -1.63
CA SER A 88 -12.36 -5.60 -2.29
C SER A 88 -11.22 -5.38 -1.30
N ASP A 89 -10.13 -6.10 -1.47
CA ASP A 89 -8.93 -5.93 -0.65
C ASP A 89 -8.33 -4.53 -0.79
N GLN A 90 -8.44 -3.92 -1.98
CA GLN A 90 -8.00 -2.54 -2.21
C GLN A 90 -8.81 -1.59 -1.34
N ARG A 91 -10.14 -1.72 -1.35
CA ARG A 91 -11.00 -0.89 -0.50
C ARG A 91 -10.72 -1.16 0.98
N THR A 92 -10.70 -2.42 1.36
CA THR A 92 -10.51 -2.87 2.74
C THR A 92 -9.18 -2.35 3.31
N ILE A 93 -8.03 -2.55 2.64
CA ILE A 93 -6.73 -2.06 3.14
C ILE A 93 -6.75 -0.54 3.29
N ASN A 94 -7.29 0.18 2.30
CA ASN A 94 -7.36 1.63 2.35
C ASN A 94 -8.21 2.13 3.52
N GLU A 95 -9.37 1.50 3.76
CA GLU A 95 -10.25 1.84 4.87
C GLU A 95 -9.61 1.55 6.23
N VAL A 96 -8.97 0.39 6.40
CA VAL A 96 -8.23 0.04 7.63
C VAL A 96 -7.12 1.04 7.92
N LEU A 97 -6.32 1.39 6.90
CA LEU A 97 -5.26 2.37 7.06
C LEU A 97 -5.81 3.75 7.45
N LEU A 98 -6.93 4.15 6.82
CA LEU A 98 -7.56 5.45 7.07
C LEU A 98 -8.21 5.54 8.46
N SER A 99 -8.87 4.47 8.93
CA SER A 99 -9.58 4.48 10.20
C SER A 99 -8.68 4.23 11.41
N ASP A 100 -7.69 3.33 11.27
CA ASP A 100 -6.99 2.79 12.43
C ASP A 100 -5.53 3.26 12.52
N PHE A 101 -4.88 3.45 11.37
CA PHE A 101 -3.44 3.73 11.29
C PHE A 101 -3.08 5.20 11.17
N ASP A 102 -4.01 6.15 11.07
CA ASP A 102 -3.74 7.61 11.13
C ASP A 102 -2.42 8.02 10.44
N VAL A 103 -2.28 7.62 9.18
CA VAL A 103 -1.01 7.74 8.45
C VAL A 103 -0.74 9.20 8.10
N ASP A 104 0.43 9.69 8.51
CA ASP A 104 0.91 11.00 8.13
C ASP A 104 1.83 10.87 6.91
N TRP A 105 1.42 11.46 5.78
CA TRP A 105 2.14 11.44 4.52
C TRP A 105 2.99 12.70 4.35
N ALA A 106 4.24 12.52 3.93
CA ALA A 106 5.17 13.62 3.68
C ALA A 106 4.67 14.58 2.58
N GLU A 107 3.94 14.03 1.60
CA GLU A 107 3.35 14.79 0.49
C GLU A 107 1.93 14.31 0.21
N ARG A 108 1.07 15.21 -0.25
CA ARG A 108 -0.32 14.94 -0.62
C ARG A 108 -0.60 15.47 -2.02
N PRO A 109 -0.28 14.70 -3.09
CA PRO A 109 -0.38 15.18 -4.45
C PRO A 109 -1.83 15.50 -4.83
N ALA A 110 -2.02 16.55 -5.62
CA ALA A 110 -3.31 16.93 -6.19
C ALA A 110 -3.31 16.70 -7.70
N GLY A 111 -4.49 16.54 -8.31
CA GLY A 111 -4.61 16.53 -9.78
C GLY A 111 -4.71 15.14 -10.42
N TRP A 112 -5.19 14.12 -9.70
CA TRP A 112 -5.57 12.85 -10.35
C TRP A 112 -6.66 13.07 -11.39
N ARG A 113 -6.34 12.83 -12.66
CA ARG A 113 -7.30 12.80 -13.76
C ARG A 113 -7.52 11.34 -14.16
N ARG A 114 -8.76 10.86 -14.03
CA ARG A 114 -9.10 9.43 -14.23
C ARG A 114 -8.25 8.55 -13.31
N CYS A 115 -7.43 7.66 -13.87
CA CYS A 115 -6.62 6.65 -13.17
C CYS A 115 -5.13 7.01 -13.12
N SER A 116 -4.74 8.25 -13.40
CA SER A 116 -3.34 8.69 -13.39
C SER A 116 -3.20 10.08 -12.76
N LEU A 117 -2.05 10.33 -12.13
CA LEU A 117 -1.69 11.68 -11.70
C LEU A 117 -1.10 12.46 -12.88
N GLU A 118 -1.59 13.67 -13.12
CA GLU A 118 -1.01 14.57 -14.13
C GLU A 118 0.45 14.90 -13.77
N GLY A 119 1.40 14.55 -14.65
CA GLY A 119 2.83 14.77 -14.44
C GLY A 119 3.55 13.68 -13.62
N GLY A 120 2.81 12.76 -12.99
CA GLY A 120 3.39 11.69 -12.17
C GLY A 120 4.25 12.21 -11.01
N TRP A 121 5.02 11.32 -10.40
CA TRP A 121 6.11 11.64 -9.48
C TRP A 121 7.23 10.59 -9.57
N THR A 122 8.47 11.03 -9.44
CA THR A 122 9.65 10.17 -9.64
C THR A 122 10.26 9.64 -8.34
N ALA A 123 9.98 10.28 -7.20
CA ALA A 123 10.47 9.87 -5.89
C ALA A 123 9.31 9.28 -5.06
N PRO A 124 9.53 8.21 -4.28
CA PRO A 124 8.47 7.63 -3.47
C PRO A 124 7.97 8.65 -2.43
N ILE A 125 6.66 8.68 -2.23
CA ILE A 125 6.04 9.48 -1.17
C ILE A 125 6.00 8.63 0.09
N LEU A 126 6.69 9.09 1.13
CA LEU A 126 6.80 8.37 2.39
C LEU A 126 5.65 8.72 3.33
N GLY A 127 5.22 7.74 4.12
CA GLY A 127 4.25 7.93 5.18
C GLY A 127 4.63 7.16 6.43
N GLU A 128 4.12 7.62 7.57
CA GLU A 128 4.33 6.95 8.86
C GLU A 128 3.04 6.93 9.67
N CYS A 129 2.68 5.77 10.22
CA CYS A 129 1.65 5.67 11.23
C CYS A 129 2.23 6.10 12.58
N ARG A 130 1.76 7.24 13.11
CA ARG A 130 2.20 7.76 14.42
C ARG A 130 1.90 6.83 15.59
N LYS A 131 0.91 5.94 15.46
CA LYS A 131 0.46 5.03 16.53
C LYS A 131 1.27 3.73 16.58
N THR A 132 1.61 3.18 15.43
CA THR A 132 2.24 1.85 15.33
C THR A 132 3.69 1.91 14.85
N GLY A 133 4.15 3.07 14.36
CA GLY A 133 5.44 3.21 13.69
C GLY A 133 5.50 2.55 12.32
N LEU A 134 4.36 2.13 11.74
CA LEU A 134 4.32 1.56 10.39
C LEU A 134 4.87 2.57 9.38
N ARG A 135 5.94 2.22 8.67
CA ARG A 135 6.52 3.08 7.62
C ARG A 135 6.03 2.62 6.26
N LEU A 136 5.52 3.56 5.47
CA LEU A 136 4.91 3.30 4.18
C LEU A 136 5.62 4.07 3.06
N ALA A 137 5.56 3.52 1.84
CA ALA A 137 5.94 4.22 0.63
C ALA A 137 4.90 4.03 -0.49
N ALA A 138 4.36 5.13 -0.99
CA ALA A 138 3.73 5.15 -2.31
C ALA A 138 4.82 5.28 -3.37
N LEU A 139 5.01 4.22 -4.16
CA LEU A 139 6.07 4.14 -5.17
C LEU A 139 5.86 5.18 -6.29
N PRO A 140 6.92 5.53 -7.05
CA PRO A 140 6.83 6.42 -8.20
C PRO A 140 5.73 6.04 -9.17
N HIS A 141 5.11 7.05 -9.75
CA HIS A 141 4.01 6.92 -10.70
C HIS A 141 4.29 7.80 -11.93
N SER A 142 4.09 7.26 -13.13
CA SER A 142 4.36 7.95 -14.41
C SER A 142 3.11 8.09 -15.25
#